data_AF-A0AAW1ATP8-F1
#
_entry.id   AF-A0AAW1ATP8-F1
#
_cell.length_a   1.000
_cell.length_b   1.000
_cell.length_c   1.000
_cell.angle_alpha   90.00
_cell.angle_beta   90.00
_cell.angle_gamma   90.00
#
_symmetry.space_group_name_H-M   'P 1'
#
loop_
_entity.id
_entity.type
_entity.pdbx_description
1 polymer ?
#
loop_
_entity_poly.entity_id
_entity_poly.type
_entity_poly.pdbx_seq_one_letter_code
_entity_poly.pdbx_strand_id
1 'polypeptide(L)'
;MVYIRIKDDEWNVYRRYTEFRGLHHKLQMRHHQVRSFNFPPKKAIGNKDAKFVEERRKQLQNYLRNVMNKVIQTLPEFIANPKKETLIQLMPFFV
;
A
#
# COMPACT_ATOMS: atom_id res chain seq x y z
N MET A 1 6.91 -0.90 8.39
CA MET A 1 6.02 -2.07 8.23
C MET A 1 4.58 -1.60 8.10
N VAL A 2 3.79 -2.30 7.30
CA VAL A 2 2.33 -2.15 7.22
C VAL A 2 1.71 -3.52 7.43
N TYR A 3 0.61 -3.57 8.14
CA TYR A 3 -0.10 -4.80 8.44
C TYR A 3 -1.21 -5.02 7.41
N ILE A 4 -1.30 -6.22 6.88
CA ILE A 4 -2.31 -6.61 5.90
C ILE A 4 -3.12 -7.76 6.49
N ARG A 5 -4.45 -7.68 6.34
CA ARG A 5 -5.37 -8.76 6.66
C ARG A 5 -6.35 -8.97 5.53
N ILE A 6 -6.47 -10.20 5.07
CA ILE A 6 -7.42 -10.65 4.06
C ILE A 6 -8.11 -11.89 4.62
N LYS A 7 -9.40 -11.78 4.96
CA LYS A 7 -10.13 -12.84 5.67
C LYS A 7 -9.35 -13.30 6.92
N ASP A 8 -8.89 -14.55 6.91
CA ASP A 8 -8.15 -15.20 7.99
C ASP A 8 -6.63 -15.09 7.82
N ASP A 9 -6.14 -14.64 6.66
CA ASP A 9 -4.72 -14.40 6.42
C ASP A 9 -4.31 -13.03 6.98
N GLU A 10 -3.26 -13.01 7.79
CA GLU A 10 -2.64 -11.77 8.28
C GLU A 10 -1.12 -11.83 8.19
N TRP A 11 -0.49 -10.73 7.77
CA TRP A 11 0.96 -10.62 7.74
C TRP A 11 1.43 -9.16 7.73
N ASN A 12 2.72 -9.00 8.04
CA ASN A 12 3.39 -7.71 7.99
C ASN A 12 4.20 -7.59 6.69
N VAL A 13 4.01 -6.48 5.99
CA VAL A 13 4.79 -6.12 4.80
C VAL A 13 5.84 -5.09 5.18
N TYR A 14 7.10 -5.43 4.91
CA TYR A 14 8.26 -4.59 5.20
C TYR A 14 8.77 -3.97 3.91
N ARG A 15 8.51 -2.66 3.73
CA ARG A 15 8.95 -1.88 2.58
C ARG A 15 9.44 -0.51 3.02
N ARG A 16 10.44 0.03 2.31
CA ARG A 16 10.96 1.39 2.46
C ARG A 16 10.01 2.38 1.82
N TYR A 17 9.99 3.62 2.32
CA TYR A 17 9.15 4.69 1.78
C TYR A 17 9.29 4.87 0.25
N THR A 18 10.51 4.73 -0.28
CA THR A 18 10.77 4.82 -1.73
C THR A 18 10.04 3.74 -2.53
N GLU A 19 9.87 2.55 -1.97
CA GLU A 19 9.13 1.45 -2.60
C GLU A 19 7.62 1.74 -2.60
N PHE A 20 7.07 2.30 -1.50
CA PHE A 20 5.69 2.78 -1.47
C PHE A 20 5.43 3.87 -2.51
N ARG A 21 6.39 4.79 -2.68
CA ARG A 21 6.29 5.85 -3.69
C ARG A 21 6.33 5.28 -5.11
N GLY A 22 7.19 4.28 -5.34
CA GLY A 22 7.24 3.54 -6.61
C GLY A 22 5.92 2.83 -6.91
N LEU A 23 5.32 2.17 -5.91
CA LEU A 23 3.98 1.57 -6.02
C LEU A 23 2.93 2.63 -6.38
N HIS A 24 2.89 3.76 -5.67
CA HIS A 24 1.93 4.84 -5.91
C HIS A 24 1.98 5.33 -7.36
N HIS A 25 3.17 5.65 -7.89
CA HIS A 25 3.31 6.07 -9.28
C HIS A 25 2.84 4.99 -10.27
N LYS A 26 3.22 3.72 -10.05
CA LYS A 26 2.76 2.60 -10.90
C LYS A 26 1.22 2.48 -10.90
N LEU A 27 0.60 2.63 -9.74
CA LEU A 27 -0.86 2.56 -9.60
C LEU A 27 -1.56 3.77 -10.23
N GLN A 28 -1.00 4.98 -10.13
CA GLN A 28 -1.54 6.17 -10.80
C GLN A 28 -1.52 6.08 -12.33
N MET A 29 -0.57 5.33 -12.90
CA MET A 29 -0.49 5.09 -14.34
C MET A 29 -1.54 4.09 -14.82
N ARG A 30 -1.89 3.08 -14.01
CA ARG A 30 -2.87 2.04 -14.36
C ARG A 30 -4.30 2.37 -13.93
N HIS A 31 -4.46 3.12 -12.85
CA HIS A 31 -5.74 3.43 -12.23
C HIS A 31 -5.80 4.93 -11.91
N HIS A 32 -6.38 5.73 -12.79
CA HIS A 32 -6.44 7.20 -12.63
C HIS A 32 -7.07 7.66 -11.31
N GLN A 33 -8.04 6.90 -10.80
CA GLN A 33 -8.65 7.12 -9.49
C GLN A 33 -7.63 7.12 -8.33
N VAL A 34 -6.44 6.54 -8.50
CA VAL A 34 -5.42 6.53 -7.46
C VAL A 34 -4.82 7.91 -7.22
N ARG A 35 -4.93 8.83 -8.19
CA ARG A 35 -4.43 10.20 -8.10
C ARG A 35 -5.15 11.04 -7.04
N SER A 36 -6.38 10.67 -6.64
CA SER A 36 -7.13 11.37 -5.59
C SER A 36 -6.75 10.91 -4.17
N PHE A 37 -5.99 9.83 -4.01
CA PHE A 37 -5.54 9.41 -2.68
C PHE A 37 -4.30 10.19 -2.24
N ASN A 38 -4.38 10.78 -1.05
CA ASN A 38 -3.28 11.49 -0.43
C ASN A 38 -2.11 10.53 -0.12
N PHE A 39 -0.97 10.74 -0.76
CA PHE A 39 0.27 10.03 -0.47
C PHE A 39 1.17 10.89 0.43
N PRO A 40 1.74 10.34 1.53
CA PRO A 40 2.55 11.12 2.45
C PRO A 40 3.79 11.72 1.76
N PRO A 41 4.05 13.03 1.89
CA PRO A 41 5.14 13.68 1.19
C PRO A 41 6.51 13.27 1.72
N LYS A 42 7.52 13.38 0.85
CA LYS A 42 8.92 13.22 1.25
C LYS A 42 9.32 14.46 2.04
N LYS A 43 9.75 14.31 3.29
CA LYS A 43 10.37 15.41 4.05
C LYS A 43 11.86 15.52 3.70
N ALA A 44 12.32 16.75 3.51
CA ALA A 44 13.72 17.08 3.22
C ALA A 44 14.62 17.04 4.47
N ILE A 45 14.08 17.25 5.69
CA ILE A 45 14.84 17.33 6.95
C ILE A 45 14.07 16.59 8.07
N GLY A 46 14.78 15.91 8.99
CA GLY A 46 14.20 15.30 10.20
C GLY A 46 13.75 13.83 10.10
N ASN A 47 14.24 13.07 9.12
CA ASN A 47 13.78 11.69 8.83
C ASN A 47 14.02 10.63 9.94
N LYS A 48 14.65 10.99 11.07
CA LYS A 48 14.93 10.08 12.19
C LYS A 48 14.10 10.34 13.46
N ASP A 49 13.26 11.38 13.47
CA ASP A 49 12.35 11.61 14.59
C ASP A 49 11.35 10.44 14.69
N ALA A 50 11.37 9.73 15.82
CA ALA A 50 10.54 8.55 16.05
C ALA A 50 9.04 8.85 15.92
N LYS A 51 8.59 10.04 16.38
CA LYS A 51 7.20 10.47 16.26
C LYS A 51 6.82 10.63 14.79
N PHE A 52 7.72 11.18 13.99
CA PHE A 52 7.50 11.35 12.56
C PHE A 52 7.50 10.02 11.79
N VAL A 53 8.40 9.10 12.13
CA VAL A 53 8.45 7.76 11.54
C VAL A 53 7.14 7.01 11.80
N GLU A 54 6.64 7.08 13.03
CA GLU A 54 5.38 6.44 13.41
C GLU A 54 4.16 7.09 12.73
N GLU A 55 4.12 8.42 12.66
CA GLU A 55 3.05 9.14 11.95
C GLU A 55 3.05 8.79 10.45
N ARG A 56 4.23 8.77 9.82
CA ARG A 56 4.38 8.34 8.42
C ARG A 56 3.94 6.88 8.24
N ARG A 57 4.23 6.00 9.19
CA ARG A 57 3.79 4.59 9.15
C ARG A 57 2.25 4.51 9.14
N LYS A 58 1.57 5.25 10.01
CA LYS A 58 0.11 5.33 10.05
C LYS A 58 -0.48 5.88 8.75
N GLN A 59 0.12 6.93 8.19
CA GLN A 59 -0.29 7.49 6.91
C GLN A 59 -0.13 6.50 5.76
N LEU A 60 0.98 5.76 5.70
CA LEU A 60 1.20 4.70 4.70
C LEU A 60 0.21 3.54 4.85
N GLN A 61 -0.10 3.14 6.08
CA GLN A 61 -1.12 2.13 6.37
C GLN A 61 -2.50 2.56 5.85
N ASN A 62 -2.91 3.79 6.15
CA ASN A 62 -4.19 4.34 5.70
C ASN A 62 -4.25 4.49 4.17
N TYR A 63 -3.17 5.02 3.58
CA TYR A 63 -3.03 5.13 2.13
C TYR A 63 -3.22 3.78 1.44
N LEU A 64 -2.51 2.74 1.90
CA LEU A 64 -2.63 1.40 1.30
C LEU A 64 -4.05 0.86 1.44
N ARG A 65 -4.67 1.00 2.62
CA ARG A 65 -6.06 0.54 2.82
C ARG A 65 -7.00 1.16 1.78
N ASN A 66 -6.93 2.48 1.60
CA ASN A 66 -7.82 3.20 0.70
C ASN A 66 -7.58 2.84 -0.77
N VAL A 67 -6.31 2.77 -1.18
CA VAL A 67 -5.94 2.39 -2.54
C VAL A 67 -6.33 0.95 -2.83
N MET A 68 -6.04 0.04 -1.92
CA MET A 68 -6.34 -1.38 -2.08
C MET A 68 -7.83 -1.63 -2.19
N ASN A 69 -8.65 -1.02 -1.32
CA ASN A 69 -10.11 -1.11 -1.40
C ASN A 69 -10.65 -0.75 -2.78
N LYS A 70 -10.01 0.19 -3.49
CA LYS A 70 -10.45 0.61 -4.81
C LYS A 70 -9.83 -0.20 -5.94
N VAL A 71 -8.55 -0.54 -5.86
CA VAL A 71 -7.82 -1.29 -6.88
C VAL A 71 -8.30 -2.74 -6.95
N ILE A 72 -8.50 -3.41 -5.81
CA ILE A 72 -8.93 -4.83 -5.80
C ILE A 72 -10.32 -5.04 -6.41
N GLN A 73 -11.21 -4.05 -6.32
CA GLN A 73 -12.53 -4.07 -6.97
C GLN A 73 -12.42 -4.07 -8.50
N THR A 74 -11.25 -3.75 -9.05
CA THR A 74 -10.99 -3.73 -10.50
C THR A 74 -10.19 -4.96 -10.96
N LEU A 75 -9.91 -5.92 -10.07
CA LEU A 75 -9.11 -7.12 -10.34
C LEU A 75 -9.98 -8.37 -10.19
N PRO A 76 -10.58 -8.89 -11.28
CA PRO A 76 -11.46 -10.05 -11.25
C PRO A 76 -10.80 -11.29 -10.61
N GLU A 77 -9.51 -11.50 -10.85
CA GLU A 77 -8.74 -12.63 -10.32
C GLU A 77 -8.68 -12.59 -8.79
N PHE A 78 -8.53 -11.39 -8.21
CA PHE A 78 -8.53 -11.23 -6.77
C PHE A 78 -9.93 -11.37 -6.19
N ILE A 79 -10.97 -10.86 -6.86
CA ILE A 79 -12.37 -11.00 -6.41
C ILE A 79 -12.77 -12.48 -6.37
N ALA A 80 -12.35 -13.26 -7.38
CA ALA A 80 -12.63 -14.69 -7.45
C ALA A 80 -11.91 -15.50 -6.36
N ASN A 81 -10.69 -15.10 -5.98
CA ASN A 81 -9.89 -15.81 -4.97
C ASN A 81 -9.10 -14.82 -4.08
N PRO A 82 -9.76 -14.15 -3.11
CA PRO A 82 -9.16 -13.13 -2.28
C PRO A 82 -8.31 -13.77 -1.18
N LYS A 83 -7.11 -14.19 -1.55
CA LYS A 83 -6.09 -14.80 -0.68
C LYS A 83 -4.78 -14.03 -0.77
N LYS A 84 -3.92 -14.23 0.22
CA LYS A 84 -2.57 -13.66 0.24
C LYS A 84 -1.79 -13.97 -1.05
N GLU A 85 -1.82 -15.20 -1.53
CA GLU A 85 -1.06 -15.65 -2.70
C GLU A 85 -1.50 -14.91 -3.96
N THR A 86 -2.81 -14.79 -4.18
CA THR A 86 -3.38 -14.05 -5.31
C THR A 86 -2.95 -12.58 -5.25
N LEU A 87 -2.99 -11.96 -4.07
CA LEU A 87 -2.54 -10.58 -3.90
C LEU A 87 -1.04 -10.42 -4.24
N ILE A 88 -0.20 -11.33 -3.74
CA ILE A 88 1.24 -11.30 -3.99
C ILE A 88 1.55 -11.48 -5.47
N GLN A 89 0.85 -12.40 -6.16
CA GLN A 89 1.02 -12.65 -7.58
C GLN A 89 0.65 -11.42 -8.42
N LEU A 90 -0.47 -10.76 -8.11
CA LEU A 90 -0.91 -9.55 -8.82
C LEU A 90 -0.05 -8.33 -8.46
N MET A 91 0.42 -8.24 -7.22
CA MET A 91 1.17 -7.12 -6.67
C MET A 91 2.31 -7.60 -5.75
N PRO A 92 3.51 -7.86 -6.32
CA PRO A 92 4.69 -8.32 -5.56
C PRO A 92 5.17 -7.38 -4.44
N PHE A 93 4.63 -6.16 -4.39
CA PHE A 93 4.81 -5.24 -3.27
C PHE A 93 4.38 -5.86 -1.92
N PHE A 94 3.43 -6.79 -1.92
CA PHE A 94 2.86 -7.38 -0.71
C PHE A 94 3.52 -8.68 -0.23
N VAL A 95 4.65 -9.08 -0.83
CA VAL A 95 5.53 -10.13 -0.27
C VAL A 95 5.96 -9.78 1.15
#